data_AF-A0A174I7X0-F1
#
_entry.id   AF-A0A174I7X0-F1
#
_cell.length_a   1.000
_cell.length_b   1.000
_cell.length_c   1.000
_cell.angle_alpha   90.00
_cell.angle_beta   90.00
_cell.angle_gamma   90.00
#
_symmetry.space_group_name_H-M   'P 1'
#
loop_
_entity.id
_entity.type
_entity.pdbx_description
1 polymer ?
#
loop_
_entity_poly.entity_id
_entity_poly.type
_entity_poly.pdbx_seq_one_letter_code
_entity_poly.pdbx_strand_id
1 'polypeptide(L)'
;MADLKKKPGKKRKWNRDDTELTILAFPTAVWYLLFSFLPMFGIIIAFKKYTINGGFLHSILTSAWCGLDNFKFLFSSGDIWMILRNTILYNITFIILNIVVPVTMALLIGQIHNQRMAKVFQTAMFLPYFLSWVVVTALVWAFLSFDKGMLNNLMEGLGQDPRQWYMVPKLWPGFLIFMYLWKNLGYSMVVYLATITGIDKTYYEAACIDGASVWQQMKWVTLPLMRTVIIMMFIMAVGRIFYSDFGLFYQVPRDSNSLYNVTYTLDVFVYKQLMSSTTGMASAAAFVQSVAGCITILLANAVVRKVDRESAMI
;
A
#
# COMPACT_ATOMS: atom_id res chain seq x y z
N MET A 1 34.11 -18.19 42.58
CA MET A 1 34.07 -18.86 41.26
C MET A 1 33.31 -20.16 41.42
N ALA A 2 32.09 -20.25 40.91
CA ALA A 2 31.35 -21.50 40.80
C ALA A 2 30.59 -21.46 39.46
N ASP A 3 31.10 -22.25 38.50
CA ASP A 3 30.57 -22.41 37.15
C ASP A 3 29.12 -22.94 37.16
N LEU A 4 28.18 -22.10 36.75
CA LEU A 4 26.83 -22.53 36.35
C LEU A 4 26.91 -23.20 34.98
N LYS A 5 27.28 -24.49 34.96
CA LYS A 5 27.12 -25.35 33.78
C LYS A 5 25.65 -25.41 33.36
N LYS A 6 25.29 -24.72 32.27
CA LYS A 6 24.01 -24.85 31.57
C LYS A 6 23.79 -26.32 31.21
N LYS A 7 22.75 -26.95 31.79
CA LYS A 7 22.30 -28.30 31.39
C LYS A 7 21.85 -28.25 29.93
N PRO A 8 22.20 -29.25 29.08
CA PRO A 8 21.70 -29.32 27.72
C PRO A 8 20.18 -29.52 27.74
N GLY A 9 19.44 -28.63 27.07
CA GLY A 9 17.98 -28.68 27.01
C GLY A 9 17.48 -30.03 26.49
N LYS A 10 16.60 -30.70 27.24
CA LYS A 10 15.91 -31.92 26.80
C LYS A 10 15.24 -31.65 25.44
N LYS A 11 15.55 -32.47 24.42
CA LYS A 11 14.84 -32.46 23.13
C LYS A 11 13.34 -32.68 23.41
N ARG A 12 12.51 -31.67 23.13
CA ARG A 12 11.05 -31.74 23.26
C ARG A 12 10.55 -32.90 22.39
N LYS A 13 9.96 -33.92 23.02
CA LYS A 13 9.35 -35.04 22.30
C LYS A 13 8.09 -34.54 21.62
N TRP A 14 7.99 -34.77 20.31
CA TRP A 14 6.82 -34.46 19.51
C TRP A 14 5.59 -35.15 20.10
N ASN A 15 4.60 -34.38 20.53
CA ASN A 15 3.38 -34.90 21.14
C ASN A 15 2.20 -34.87 20.16
N ARG A 16 1.07 -35.46 20.53
CA ARG A 16 -0.17 -35.42 19.72
C ARG A 16 -0.60 -34.00 19.38
N ASP A 17 -0.51 -33.08 20.34
CA ASP A 17 -0.84 -31.66 20.15
C ASP A 17 0.04 -31.02 19.06
N ASP A 18 1.33 -31.38 18.98
CA ASP A 18 2.22 -30.88 17.93
C ASP A 18 1.79 -31.42 16.54
N THR A 19 1.30 -32.67 16.47
CA THR A 19 0.75 -33.26 15.24
C THR A 19 -0.54 -32.58 14.81
N GLU A 20 -1.48 -32.34 15.74
CA GLU A 20 -2.76 -31.68 15.46
C GLU A 20 -2.55 -30.24 14.97
N LEU A 21 -1.70 -29.47 15.65
CA LEU A 21 -1.32 -28.12 15.24
C LEU A 21 -0.62 -28.12 13.87
N THR A 22 0.24 -29.11 13.61
CA THR A 22 0.92 -29.24 12.31
C THR A 22 -0.05 -29.56 11.18
N ILE A 23 -1.01 -30.47 11.40
CA ILE A 23 -2.03 -30.81 10.40
C ILE A 23 -2.90 -29.59 10.09
N LEU A 24 -3.26 -28.80 11.11
CA LEU A 24 -4.02 -27.57 10.93
C LEU A 24 -3.24 -26.51 10.12
N ALA A 25 -1.92 -26.39 10.38
CA ALA A 25 -1.04 -25.45 9.67
C ALA A 25 -0.58 -25.95 8.29
N PHE A 26 -0.75 -27.23 7.98
CA PHE A 26 -0.20 -27.82 6.76
C PHE A 26 -0.80 -27.23 5.47
N PRO A 27 -2.13 -27.05 5.32
CA PRO A 27 -2.70 -26.47 4.10
C PRO A 27 -2.21 -25.05 3.84
N THR A 28 -2.07 -24.22 4.89
CA THR A 28 -1.57 -22.85 4.76
C THR A 28 -0.09 -22.83 4.43
N ALA A 29 0.71 -23.71 5.03
CA ALA A 29 2.13 -23.86 4.69
C ALA A 29 2.33 -24.28 3.22
N VAL A 30 1.57 -25.27 2.73
CA VAL A 30 1.60 -25.70 1.33
C VAL A 30 1.23 -24.55 0.40
N TRP A 31 0.21 -23.77 0.75
CA TRP A 31 -0.20 -22.61 -0.04
C TRP A 31 0.94 -21.56 -0.15
N TYR A 32 1.59 -21.21 0.96
CA TYR A 32 2.73 -20.28 0.93
C TYR A 32 3.91 -20.84 0.12
N LEU A 33 4.22 -22.14 0.27
CA LEU A 33 5.32 -22.77 -0.48
C LEU A 33 5.07 -22.70 -1.99
N LEU A 34 3.86 -23.03 -2.45
CA LEU A 34 3.52 -23.07 -3.87
C LEU A 34 3.28 -21.70 -4.49
N PHE A 35 2.65 -20.77 -3.77
CA PHE A 35 2.20 -19.49 -4.35
C PHE A 35 3.02 -18.28 -3.92
N SER A 36 3.86 -18.39 -2.88
CA SER A 36 4.76 -17.30 -2.45
C SER A 36 6.23 -17.65 -2.64
N PHE A 37 6.70 -18.81 -2.16
CA PHE A 37 8.12 -19.18 -2.26
C PHE A 37 8.52 -19.71 -3.64
N LEU A 38 7.69 -20.54 -4.28
CA LEU A 38 8.00 -21.10 -5.59
C LEU A 38 8.20 -20.00 -6.67
N PRO A 39 7.35 -18.94 -6.77
CA PRO A 39 7.58 -17.86 -7.72
C PRO A 39 8.87 -17.05 -7.48
N MET A 40 9.42 -17.05 -6.25
CA MET A 40 10.69 -16.36 -5.96
C MET A 40 11.86 -16.93 -6.76
N PHE A 41 11.79 -18.18 -7.24
CA PHE A 41 12.77 -18.73 -8.17
C PHE A 41 12.90 -17.87 -9.45
N GLY A 42 11.81 -17.20 -9.86
CA GLY A 42 11.77 -16.29 -11.00
C GLY A 42 12.64 -15.04 -10.84
N ILE A 43 13.12 -14.71 -9.64
CA ILE A 43 14.05 -13.58 -9.42
C ILE A 43 15.33 -13.73 -10.26
N ILE A 44 15.74 -14.96 -10.57
CA ILE A 44 16.90 -15.24 -11.43
C ILE A 44 16.79 -14.56 -12.81
N ILE A 45 15.56 -14.33 -13.31
CA ILE A 45 15.29 -13.65 -14.58
C ILE A 45 15.90 -12.24 -14.61
N ALA A 46 15.98 -11.55 -13.46
CA ALA A 46 16.62 -10.24 -13.35
C ALA A 46 18.10 -10.24 -13.78
N PHE A 47 18.78 -11.39 -13.68
CA PHE A 47 20.20 -11.56 -13.97
C PHE A 47 20.47 -12.26 -15.32
N LYS A 48 19.41 -12.47 -16.11
CA LYS A 48 19.49 -13.15 -17.42
C LYS A 48 18.95 -12.26 -18.54
N LYS A 49 19.52 -12.45 -19.74
CA LYS A 49 18.94 -11.91 -20.98
C LYS A 49 17.80 -12.85 -21.40
N TYR A 50 16.66 -12.68 -20.74
CA TYR A 50 15.54 -13.58 -20.87
C TYR A 50 14.91 -13.50 -22.26
N THR A 51 14.88 -14.64 -22.95
CA THR A 51 14.20 -14.82 -24.23
C THR A 51 13.21 -15.98 -24.10
N ILE A 52 11.99 -15.79 -24.59
CA ILE A 52 10.94 -16.80 -24.51
C ILE A 52 11.20 -17.87 -25.57
N ASN A 53 11.73 -19.01 -25.14
CA ASN A 53 11.99 -20.18 -25.97
C ASN A 53 11.31 -21.39 -25.31
N GLY A 54 10.17 -21.83 -25.84
CA GLY A 54 9.43 -22.99 -25.32
C GLY A 54 8.81 -22.75 -23.93
N GLY A 55 8.94 -23.74 -23.03
CA GLY A 55 8.41 -23.68 -21.67
C GLY A 55 9.21 -22.78 -20.73
N PHE A 56 8.62 -22.35 -19.62
CA PHE A 56 9.23 -21.44 -18.64
C PHE A 56 10.60 -21.93 -18.13
N LEU A 57 10.69 -23.18 -17.69
CA LEU A 57 11.95 -23.75 -17.20
C LEU A 57 13.01 -23.85 -18.31
N HIS A 58 12.60 -24.20 -19.52
CA HIS A 58 13.50 -24.24 -20.66
C HIS A 58 14.02 -22.83 -20.99
N SER A 59 13.13 -21.84 -21.05
CA SER A 59 13.48 -20.43 -21.29
C SER A 59 14.48 -19.91 -20.26
N ILE A 60 14.30 -20.23 -18.97
CA ILE A 60 15.27 -19.84 -17.93
C ILE A 60 16.61 -20.52 -18.14
N LEU A 61 16.64 -21.82 -18.44
CA LEU A 61 17.88 -22.58 -18.59
C LEU A 61 18.65 -22.20 -19.85
N THR A 62 17.98 -21.94 -20.97
CA THR A 62 18.61 -21.56 -22.24
C THR A 62 19.01 -20.09 -22.32
N SER A 63 18.36 -19.21 -21.53
CA SER A 63 18.68 -17.78 -21.54
C SER A 63 20.08 -17.52 -20.98
N ALA A 64 20.88 -16.74 -21.71
CA ALA A 64 22.23 -16.37 -21.30
C ALA A 64 22.24 -15.50 -20.03
N TRP A 65 23.24 -15.70 -19.19
CA TRP A 65 23.49 -14.85 -18.04
C TRP A 65 24.02 -13.49 -18.50
N CYS A 66 23.39 -12.41 -18.05
CA CYS A 66 23.82 -11.04 -18.33
C CYS A 66 24.31 -10.31 -17.07
N GLY A 67 24.41 -11.01 -15.93
CA GLY A 67 24.86 -10.45 -14.67
C GLY A 67 24.06 -9.22 -14.27
N LEU A 68 24.70 -8.06 -14.23
CA LEU A 68 24.08 -6.79 -13.81
C LEU A 68 23.62 -5.89 -14.98
N ASP A 69 23.65 -6.37 -16.22
CA ASP A 69 23.38 -5.51 -17.38
C ASP A 69 21.93 -4.98 -17.41
N ASN A 70 20.95 -5.78 -17.00
CA ASN A 70 19.56 -5.32 -16.85
C ASN A 70 19.43 -4.16 -15.84
N PHE A 71 20.24 -4.19 -14.77
CA PHE A 71 20.26 -3.13 -13.75
C PHE A 71 20.95 -1.87 -14.29
N LYS A 72 22.10 -2.03 -14.98
CA LYS A 72 22.77 -0.90 -15.63
C LYS A 72 21.83 -0.22 -16.61
N PHE A 73 21.14 -0.97 -17.46
CA PHE A 73 20.18 -0.42 -18.41
C PHE A 73 19.03 0.29 -17.71
N LEU A 74 18.48 -0.30 -16.63
CA LEU A 74 17.45 0.33 -15.82
C LEU A 74 17.90 1.70 -15.29
N PHE A 75 19.10 1.80 -14.70
CA PHE A 75 19.61 3.06 -14.14
C PHE A 75 20.16 4.04 -15.19
N SER A 76 20.54 3.56 -16.37
CA SER A 76 20.94 4.40 -17.51
C SER A 76 19.74 4.91 -18.31
N SER A 77 18.55 4.34 -18.13
CA SER A 77 17.33 4.87 -18.74
C SER A 77 17.01 6.25 -18.17
N GLY A 78 16.68 7.22 -19.02
CA GLY A 78 16.37 8.59 -18.59
C GLY A 78 15.15 8.69 -17.66
N ASP A 79 14.27 7.68 -17.70
CA ASP A 79 12.97 7.73 -17.03
C ASP A 79 13.02 7.28 -15.57
N ILE A 80 14.07 6.58 -15.13
CA ILE A 80 14.12 5.96 -13.80
C ILE A 80 13.96 6.98 -12.66
N TRP A 81 14.56 8.16 -12.79
CA TRP A 81 14.46 9.22 -11.80
C TRP A 81 13.05 9.79 -11.71
N MET A 82 12.37 9.90 -12.86
CA MET A 82 10.98 10.33 -12.93
C MET A 82 10.05 9.30 -12.27
N ILE A 83 10.26 8.03 -12.59
CA ILE A 83 9.52 6.89 -12.03
C ILE A 83 9.68 6.84 -10.51
N LEU A 84 10.92 6.92 -10.01
CA LEU A 84 11.22 6.92 -8.57
C LEU A 84 10.64 8.16 -7.88
N ARG A 85 10.79 9.35 -8.48
CA ARG A 85 10.18 10.59 -7.97
C ARG A 85 8.68 10.43 -7.80
N ASN A 86 7.97 9.99 -8.84
CA ASN A 86 6.52 9.83 -8.79
C ASN A 86 6.14 8.80 -7.72
N THR A 87 6.74 7.61 -7.75
CA THR A 87 6.45 6.52 -6.82
C THR A 87 6.66 6.94 -5.37
N ILE A 88 7.80 7.56 -5.05
CA ILE A 88 8.13 7.95 -3.68
C ILE A 88 7.30 9.15 -3.22
N LEU A 89 7.15 10.20 -4.03
CA LEU A 89 6.40 11.40 -3.63
C LEU A 89 4.91 11.11 -3.41
N TYR A 90 4.29 10.31 -4.28
CA TYR A 90 2.91 9.87 -4.07
C TYR A 90 2.80 9.03 -2.80
N ASN A 91 3.68 8.04 -2.60
CA ASN A 91 3.58 7.20 -1.41
C ASN A 91 3.86 7.95 -0.10
N ILE A 92 4.78 8.91 -0.07
CA ILE A 92 4.97 9.78 1.11
C ILE A 92 3.66 10.52 1.40
N THR A 93 3.04 11.10 0.37
CA THR A 93 1.75 11.81 0.51
C THR A 93 0.65 10.87 0.98
N PHE A 94 0.58 9.65 0.43
CA PHE A 94 -0.39 8.64 0.82
C PHE A 94 -0.18 8.15 2.25
N ILE A 95 1.05 7.91 2.69
CA ILE A 95 1.36 7.52 4.07
C ILE A 95 0.85 8.58 5.05
N ILE A 96 1.16 9.86 4.80
CA ILE A 96 0.75 10.95 5.67
C ILE A 96 -0.78 11.07 5.69
N LEU A 97 -1.41 11.17 4.51
CA LEU A 97 -2.85 11.43 4.43
C LEU A 97 -3.69 10.22 4.84
N ASN A 98 -3.24 9.00 4.58
CA ASN A 98 -3.93 7.76 4.97
C ASN A 98 -3.76 7.41 6.47
N ILE A 99 -2.98 8.20 7.21
CA ILE A 99 -2.97 8.20 8.67
C ILE A 99 -3.82 9.37 9.18
N VAL A 100 -3.48 10.60 8.76
CA VAL A 100 -4.09 11.82 9.30
C VAL A 100 -5.59 11.88 9.04
N VAL A 101 -6.02 11.65 7.79
CA VAL A 101 -7.44 11.80 7.42
C VAL A 101 -8.29 10.70 8.08
N PRO A 102 -7.93 9.40 8.00
CA PRO A 102 -8.74 8.35 8.62
C PRO A 102 -8.77 8.41 10.15
N VAL A 103 -7.66 8.78 10.82
CA VAL A 103 -7.66 8.99 12.28
C VAL A 103 -8.59 10.13 12.66
N THR A 104 -8.52 11.26 11.93
CA THR A 104 -9.41 12.40 12.17
C THR A 104 -10.87 12.00 11.97
N MET A 105 -11.19 11.30 10.89
CA MET A 105 -12.56 10.83 10.63
C MET A 105 -13.05 9.83 11.69
N ALA A 106 -12.18 8.92 12.16
CA ALA A 106 -12.52 7.98 13.23
C ALA A 106 -12.86 8.71 14.54
N LEU A 107 -12.07 9.73 14.91
CA LEU A 107 -12.34 10.56 16.08
C LEU A 107 -13.66 11.33 15.95
N LEU A 108 -13.92 11.94 14.79
CA LEU A 108 -15.16 12.69 14.53
C LEU A 108 -16.39 11.78 14.58
N ILE A 109 -16.32 10.61 13.93
CA ILE A 109 -17.42 9.62 13.94
C ILE A 109 -17.67 9.08 15.34
N GLY A 110 -16.61 8.88 16.14
CA GLY A 110 -16.72 8.45 17.53
C GLY A 110 -17.50 9.43 18.42
N GLN A 111 -17.56 10.71 18.06
CA GLN A 111 -18.33 11.73 18.80
C GLN A 111 -19.77 11.88 18.34
N ILE A 112 -20.18 11.18 17.29
CA ILE A 112 -21.55 11.29 16.80
C ILE A 112 -22.50 10.64 17.82
N HIS A 113 -23.33 11.44 18.47
CA HIS A 113 -24.31 10.96 19.45
C HIS A 113 -25.34 9.99 18.84
N ASN A 114 -25.82 10.29 17.63
CA ASN A 114 -26.78 9.44 16.93
C ASN A 114 -26.08 8.24 16.25
N GLN A 115 -26.16 7.08 16.90
CA GLN A 115 -25.54 5.84 16.44
C GLN A 115 -25.99 5.38 15.05
N ARG A 116 -27.23 5.70 14.64
CA ARG A 116 -27.70 5.39 13.28
C ARG A 116 -26.99 6.26 12.25
N MET A 117 -26.85 7.54 12.54
CA MET A 117 -26.16 8.48 11.66
C MET A 117 -24.66 8.14 11.54
N ALA A 118 -24.01 7.77 12.65
CA ALA A 118 -22.63 7.32 12.64
C ALA A 118 -22.43 6.11 11.69
N LYS A 119 -23.32 5.11 11.76
CA LYS A 119 -23.29 3.93 10.87
C LYS A 119 -23.54 4.27 9.40
N VAL A 120 -24.40 5.24 9.11
CA VAL A 120 -24.65 5.71 7.73
C VAL A 120 -23.37 6.35 7.16
N PHE A 121 -22.72 7.24 7.90
CA PHE A 121 -21.47 7.85 7.47
C PHE A 121 -20.34 6.83 7.30
N GLN A 122 -20.19 5.88 8.25
CA GLN A 122 -19.21 4.80 8.13
C GLN A 122 -19.42 3.97 6.86
N THR A 123 -20.65 3.51 6.63
CA THR A 123 -20.99 2.70 5.44
C THR A 123 -20.74 3.49 4.16
N ALA A 124 -21.15 4.76 4.10
CA ALA A 124 -20.96 5.62 2.93
C ALA A 124 -19.47 5.85 2.61
N MET A 125 -18.64 6.08 3.64
CA MET A 125 -17.20 6.26 3.50
C MET A 125 -16.45 4.96 3.16
N PHE A 126 -16.99 3.81 3.58
CA PHE A 126 -16.41 2.48 3.35
C PHE A 126 -16.76 1.91 1.96
N LEU A 127 -17.92 2.28 1.40
CA LEU A 127 -18.42 1.77 0.12
C LEU A 127 -17.42 1.88 -1.05
N PRO A 128 -16.70 3.00 -1.27
CA PRO A 128 -15.75 3.13 -2.38
C PRO A 128 -14.64 2.07 -2.37
N TYR A 129 -14.29 1.54 -1.20
CA TYR A 129 -13.25 0.53 -1.06
C TYR A 129 -13.56 -0.75 -1.85
N PHE A 130 -14.83 -1.09 -2.05
CA PHE A 130 -15.24 -2.28 -2.80
C PHE A 130 -15.24 -2.11 -4.31
N LEU A 131 -15.18 -0.88 -4.82
CA LEU A 131 -15.17 -0.64 -6.27
C LEU A 131 -13.81 -1.03 -6.87
N SER A 132 -13.78 -1.85 -7.92
CA SER A 132 -12.52 -2.11 -8.61
C SER A 132 -12.03 -0.85 -9.33
N TRP A 133 -10.71 -0.71 -9.52
CA TRP A 133 -10.17 0.42 -10.28
C TRP A 133 -10.70 0.47 -11.71
N VAL A 134 -11.04 -0.66 -12.32
CA VAL A 134 -11.67 -0.72 -13.65
C VAL A 134 -13.04 -0.03 -13.65
N VAL A 135 -13.88 -0.29 -12.63
CA VAL A 135 -15.18 0.38 -12.49
C VAL A 135 -14.98 1.87 -12.22
N VAL A 136 -14.03 2.21 -11.34
CA VAL A 136 -13.68 3.61 -11.05
C VAL A 136 -13.22 4.33 -12.32
N THR A 137 -12.39 3.71 -13.16
CA THR A 137 -11.98 4.26 -14.46
C THR A 137 -13.17 4.53 -15.37
N ALA A 138 -14.15 3.64 -15.43
CA ALA A 138 -15.36 3.85 -16.23
C ALA A 138 -16.17 5.06 -15.71
N LEU A 139 -16.29 5.21 -14.39
CA LEU A 139 -16.94 6.38 -13.78
C LEU A 139 -16.16 7.67 -14.06
N VAL A 140 -14.85 7.67 -13.84
CA VAL A 140 -13.99 8.84 -14.14
C VAL A 140 -14.08 9.20 -15.62
N TRP A 141 -14.13 8.23 -16.53
CA TRP A 141 -14.35 8.49 -17.95
C TRP A 141 -15.72 9.11 -18.24
N ALA A 142 -16.79 8.64 -17.61
CA ALA A 142 -18.12 9.24 -17.76
C ALA A 142 -18.18 10.72 -17.28
N PHE A 143 -17.33 11.10 -16.33
CA PHE A 143 -17.23 12.49 -15.86
C PHE A 143 -16.31 13.35 -16.73
N LEU A 144 -15.17 12.78 -17.16
CA LEU A 144 -14.04 13.52 -17.76
C LEU A 144 -13.87 13.31 -19.27
N SER A 145 -14.73 12.52 -19.94
CA SER A 145 -14.62 12.36 -21.39
C SER A 145 -14.84 13.71 -22.10
N PHE A 146 -14.13 13.91 -23.21
CA PHE A 146 -14.15 15.19 -23.90
C PHE A 146 -15.53 15.51 -24.51
N ASP A 147 -16.12 14.50 -25.16
CA ASP A 147 -17.34 14.59 -25.97
C ASP A 147 -18.63 14.38 -25.18
N LYS A 148 -18.62 13.53 -24.15
CA LYS A 148 -19.81 13.12 -23.40
C LYS A 148 -19.67 13.27 -21.89
N GLY A 149 -18.60 13.94 -21.44
CA GLY A 149 -18.27 14.02 -20.03
C GLY A 149 -19.23 14.93 -19.29
N MET A 150 -19.71 14.49 -18.14
CA MET A 150 -20.62 15.30 -17.32
C MET A 150 -20.05 16.69 -17.00
N LEU A 151 -18.74 16.79 -16.75
CA LEU A 151 -18.11 18.08 -16.47
C LEU A 151 -18.06 18.99 -17.69
N ASN A 152 -17.78 18.46 -18.88
CA ASN A 152 -17.76 19.27 -20.09
C ASN A 152 -19.17 19.72 -20.48
N ASN A 153 -20.18 18.85 -20.37
CA ASN A 153 -21.58 19.24 -20.57
C ASN A 153 -22.01 20.38 -19.62
N LEU A 154 -21.56 20.33 -18.36
CA LEU A 154 -21.83 21.40 -17.39
C LEU A 154 -21.09 22.69 -17.76
N MET A 155 -19.84 22.61 -18.21
CA MET A 155 -19.05 23.76 -18.64
C MET A 155 -19.66 24.44 -19.87
N GLU A 156 -20.07 23.67 -20.88
CA GLU A 156 -20.74 24.18 -22.08
C GLU A 156 -22.06 24.87 -21.73
N GLY A 157 -22.84 24.29 -20.78
CA GLY A 157 -24.05 24.92 -20.26
C GLY A 157 -23.81 26.25 -19.52
N LEU A 158 -22.59 26.47 -19.02
CA LEU A 158 -22.13 27.72 -18.42
C LEU A 158 -21.42 28.64 -19.43
N GLY A 159 -21.42 28.29 -20.72
CA GLY A 159 -20.78 29.07 -21.80
C GLY A 159 -19.25 28.96 -21.85
N GLN A 160 -18.66 27.92 -21.25
CA GLN A 160 -17.23 27.66 -21.28
C GLN A 160 -16.87 26.58 -22.31
N ASP A 161 -15.68 26.68 -22.92
CA ASP A 161 -15.20 25.69 -23.86
C ASP A 161 -14.90 24.33 -23.19
N PRO A 162 -15.21 23.20 -23.86
CA PRO A 162 -14.94 21.88 -23.33
C PRO A 162 -13.43 21.64 -23.18
N ARG A 163 -13.04 20.94 -22.11
CA ARG A 163 -11.64 20.69 -21.79
C ARG A 163 -11.25 19.24 -22.01
N GLN A 164 -10.06 19.02 -22.58
CA GLN A 164 -9.47 17.69 -22.69
C GLN A 164 -8.74 17.31 -21.39
N TRP A 165 -9.48 16.85 -20.39
CA TRP A 165 -8.96 16.59 -19.03
C TRP A 165 -7.74 15.64 -19.00
N TYR A 166 -7.70 14.64 -19.89
CA TYR A 166 -6.59 13.69 -20.02
C TYR A 166 -5.34 14.26 -20.70
N MET A 167 -5.37 15.50 -21.16
CA MET A 167 -4.24 16.22 -21.77
C MET A 167 -3.71 17.37 -20.89
N VAL A 168 -4.11 17.43 -19.61
CA VAL A 168 -3.72 18.52 -18.70
C VAL A 168 -2.96 17.97 -17.48
N PRO A 169 -1.65 17.71 -17.59
CA PRO A 169 -0.89 16.98 -16.55
C PRO A 169 -0.92 17.65 -15.18
N LYS A 170 -1.00 18.98 -15.13
CA LYS A 170 -0.95 19.77 -13.88
C LYS A 170 -2.05 19.41 -12.87
N LEU A 171 -3.21 18.91 -13.33
CA LEU A 171 -4.34 18.58 -12.47
C LEU A 171 -4.27 17.15 -11.91
N TRP A 172 -3.54 16.26 -12.58
CA TRP A 172 -3.57 14.83 -12.29
C TRP A 172 -2.95 14.45 -10.95
N PRO A 173 -1.84 15.04 -10.48
CA PRO A 173 -1.29 14.67 -9.17
C PRO A 173 -2.29 14.84 -8.02
N GLY A 174 -2.96 15.98 -7.95
CA GLY A 174 -3.99 16.24 -6.95
C GLY A 174 -5.20 15.33 -7.11
N PHE A 175 -5.63 15.09 -8.35
CA PHE A 175 -6.74 14.19 -8.65
C PHE A 175 -6.45 12.74 -8.24
N LEU A 176 -5.25 12.22 -8.53
CA LEU A 176 -4.85 10.86 -8.15
C LEU A 176 -4.75 10.70 -6.63
N ILE A 177 -4.25 11.72 -5.91
CA ILE A 177 -4.26 11.74 -4.45
C ILE A 177 -5.69 11.70 -3.91
N PHE A 178 -6.58 12.53 -4.46
CA PHE A 178 -7.98 12.52 -4.07
C PHE A 178 -8.64 11.15 -4.32
N MET A 179 -8.44 10.54 -5.49
CA MET A 179 -9.02 9.24 -5.83
C MET A 179 -8.49 8.13 -4.91
N TYR A 180 -7.20 8.15 -4.60
CA TYR A 180 -6.61 7.23 -3.63
C TYR A 180 -7.27 7.36 -2.25
N LEU A 181 -7.38 8.59 -1.73
CA LEU A 181 -7.99 8.83 -0.43
C LEU A 181 -9.46 8.47 -0.42
N TRP A 182 -10.24 8.96 -1.39
CA TRP A 182 -11.66 8.66 -1.50
C TRP A 182 -11.93 7.15 -1.47
N LYS A 183 -11.11 6.36 -2.17
CA LYS A 183 -11.24 4.91 -2.20
C LYS A 183 -10.85 4.21 -0.90
N ASN A 184 -9.78 4.65 -0.24
CA ASN A 184 -9.19 3.94 0.90
C ASN A 184 -9.62 4.48 2.28
N LEU A 185 -10.16 5.70 2.34
CA LEU A 185 -10.49 6.42 3.57
C LEU A 185 -11.32 5.58 4.53
N GLY A 186 -12.44 5.03 4.07
CA GLY A 186 -13.34 4.27 4.94
C GLY A 186 -12.66 3.04 5.51
N TYR A 187 -11.88 2.30 4.71
CA TYR A 187 -11.21 1.09 5.18
C TYR A 187 -10.18 1.40 6.26
N SER A 188 -9.31 2.38 6.01
CA SER A 188 -8.32 2.82 6.99
C SER A 188 -8.98 3.35 8.26
N MET A 189 -10.10 4.07 8.14
CA MET A 189 -10.81 4.66 9.27
C MET A 189 -11.44 3.58 10.17
N VAL A 190 -11.95 2.48 9.60
CA VAL A 190 -12.53 1.37 10.38
C VAL A 190 -11.48 0.73 11.30
N VAL A 191 -10.22 0.61 10.87
CA VAL A 191 -9.13 0.09 11.72
C VAL A 191 -8.93 0.98 12.96
N TYR A 192 -8.90 2.30 12.76
CA TYR A 192 -8.78 3.26 13.84
C TYR A 192 -10.00 3.29 14.74
N LEU A 193 -11.21 3.23 14.17
CA LEU A 193 -12.45 3.19 14.92
C LEU A 193 -12.55 1.94 15.80
N ALA A 194 -12.16 0.77 15.28
CA ALA A 194 -12.11 -0.48 16.03
C ALA A 194 -11.18 -0.37 17.26
N THR A 195 -10.06 0.36 17.09
CA THR A 195 -9.13 0.65 18.19
C THR A 195 -9.78 1.54 19.24
N ILE A 196 -10.44 2.64 18.83
CA ILE A 196 -11.16 3.55 19.74
C ILE A 196 -12.22 2.79 20.55
N THR A 197 -12.99 1.92 19.89
CA THR A 197 -14.04 1.13 20.56
C THR A 197 -13.50 0.10 21.55
N GLY A 198 -12.23 -0.29 21.43
CA GLY A 198 -11.56 -1.19 22.36
C GLY A 198 -10.99 -0.50 23.61
N ILE A 199 -10.99 0.84 23.66
CA ILE A 199 -10.50 1.61 24.82
C ILE A 199 -11.52 1.51 25.96
N ASP A 200 -11.05 1.19 27.16
CA ASP A 200 -11.87 1.13 28.37
C ASP A 200 -12.52 2.50 28.65
N LYS A 201 -13.84 2.49 28.92
CA LYS A 201 -14.62 3.71 29.18
C LYS A 201 -14.19 4.44 30.46
N THR A 202 -13.61 3.72 31.42
CA THR A 202 -13.13 4.29 32.69
C THR A 202 -12.12 5.43 32.49
N TYR A 203 -11.28 5.37 31.46
CA TYR A 203 -10.37 6.48 31.12
C TYR A 203 -11.11 7.76 30.74
N TYR A 204 -12.20 7.64 29.98
CA TYR A 204 -13.01 8.78 29.55
C TYR A 204 -13.85 9.33 30.71
N GLU A 205 -14.39 8.47 31.55
CA GLU A 205 -15.15 8.85 32.75
C GLU A 205 -14.27 9.60 33.75
N ALA A 206 -13.07 9.08 34.04
CA ALA A 206 -12.09 9.76 34.89
C ALA A 206 -11.71 11.14 34.34
N ALA A 207 -11.42 11.23 33.04
CA ALA A 207 -11.12 12.51 32.40
C ALA A 207 -12.29 13.50 32.49
N CYS A 208 -13.53 13.03 32.40
CA CYS A 208 -14.73 13.85 32.58
C CYS A 208 -14.87 14.38 34.01
N ILE A 209 -14.58 13.55 35.02
CA ILE A 209 -14.57 13.96 36.44
C ILE A 209 -13.52 15.05 36.69
N ASP A 210 -12.37 14.97 36.02
CA ASP A 210 -11.30 15.98 36.06
C ASP A 210 -11.63 17.25 35.22
N GLY A 211 -12.82 17.32 34.61
CA GLY A 211 -13.26 18.48 33.83
C GLY A 211 -12.68 18.57 32.42
N ALA A 212 -12.14 17.47 31.87
CA ALA A 212 -11.57 17.46 30.53
C ALA A 212 -12.65 17.58 29.45
N SER A 213 -12.51 18.57 28.58
CA SER A 213 -13.31 18.74 27.37
C SER A 213 -13.12 17.59 26.37
N VAL A 214 -14.06 17.42 25.44
CA VAL A 214 -14.00 16.38 24.39
C VAL A 214 -12.69 16.45 23.58
N TRP A 215 -12.23 17.65 23.25
CA TRP A 215 -10.96 17.83 22.54
C TRP A 215 -9.75 17.40 23.38
N GLN A 216 -9.78 17.68 24.68
CA GLN A 216 -8.73 17.21 25.60
C GLN A 216 -8.75 15.69 25.73
N GLN A 217 -9.93 15.05 25.79
CA GLN A 217 -10.04 13.60 25.80
C GLN A 217 -9.47 12.98 24.51
N MET A 218 -9.79 13.52 23.34
CA MET A 218 -9.21 13.05 22.07
C MET A 218 -7.68 13.16 22.07
N LYS A 219 -7.15 14.31 22.48
CA LYS A 219 -5.72 14.61 22.39
C LYS A 219 -4.90 13.85 23.43
N TRP A 220 -5.40 13.72 24.65
CA TRP A 220 -4.64 13.24 25.80
C TRP A 220 -5.01 11.81 26.25
N VAL A 221 -6.17 11.29 25.82
CA VAL A 221 -6.60 9.92 26.12
C VAL A 221 -6.59 9.08 24.85
N THR A 222 -7.39 9.45 23.85
CA THR A 222 -7.61 8.62 22.66
C THR A 222 -6.36 8.47 21.79
N LEU A 223 -5.74 9.60 21.37
CA LEU A 223 -4.57 9.56 20.49
C LEU A 223 -3.36 8.81 21.10
N PRO A 224 -3.01 9.00 22.40
CA PRO A 224 -1.94 8.24 23.03
C PRO A 224 -2.22 6.74 23.10
N LEU A 225 -3.46 6.34 23.39
CA LEU A 225 -3.84 4.92 23.47
C LEU A 225 -3.88 4.25 22.09
N MET A 226 -4.13 5.01 21.02
CA MET A 226 -4.09 4.51 19.64
C MET A 226 -2.69 4.50 19.01
N ARG A 227 -1.67 5.05 19.69
CA ARG A 227 -0.33 5.25 19.11
C ARG A 227 0.25 3.96 18.52
N THR A 228 0.04 2.83 19.19
CA THR A 228 0.58 1.53 18.78
C THR A 228 0.00 1.11 17.43
N VAL A 229 -1.31 1.28 17.23
CA VAL A 229 -1.96 0.96 15.95
C VAL A 229 -1.53 1.94 14.86
N ILE A 230 -1.41 3.23 15.17
CA ILE A 230 -0.91 4.24 14.22
C ILE A 230 0.53 3.90 13.77
N ILE A 231 1.40 3.52 14.70
CA ILE A 231 2.78 3.12 14.42
C ILE A 231 2.82 1.84 13.57
N MET A 232 2.00 0.84 13.90
CA MET A 232 1.90 -0.39 13.11
C MET A 232 1.47 -0.09 11.67
N MET A 233 0.41 0.70 11.49
CA MET A 233 -0.07 1.11 10.16
C MET A 233 0.99 1.90 9.39
N PHE A 234 1.74 2.77 10.09
CA PHE A 234 2.85 3.51 9.51
C PHE A 234 3.96 2.59 8.99
N ILE A 235 4.45 1.63 9.81
CA ILE A 235 5.49 0.68 9.39
C ILE A 235 5.02 -0.14 8.18
N MET A 236 3.77 -0.63 8.22
CA MET A 236 3.18 -1.39 7.11
C MET A 236 3.13 -0.57 5.81
N ALA A 237 2.79 0.70 5.90
CA ALA A 237 2.73 1.60 4.75
C ALA A 237 4.13 1.94 4.22
N VAL A 238 5.12 2.17 5.11
CA VAL A 238 6.52 2.42 4.72
C VAL A 238 7.15 1.21 4.03
N GLY A 239 6.83 -0.02 4.46
CA GLY A 239 7.30 -1.21 3.78
C GLY A 239 6.81 -1.35 2.33
N ARG A 240 5.74 -0.64 1.97
CA ARG A 240 5.19 -0.60 0.62
C ARG A 240 5.51 0.68 -0.15
N ILE A 241 6.44 1.51 0.34
CA ILE A 241 6.73 2.83 -0.26
C ILE A 241 7.20 2.79 -1.73
N PHE A 242 7.82 1.69 -2.16
CA PHE A 242 8.23 1.48 -3.55
C PHE A 242 7.16 0.81 -4.42
N TYR A 243 6.05 0.37 -3.82
CA TYR A 243 4.89 -0.13 -4.54
C TYR A 243 3.96 1.04 -4.85
N SER A 244 3.29 0.98 -5.97
CA SER A 244 2.32 1.94 -6.44
C SER A 244 1.03 1.21 -6.80
N ASP A 245 -0.10 1.89 -6.62
CA ASP A 245 -1.39 1.34 -7.01
C ASP A 245 -1.51 1.34 -8.54
N PHE A 246 -1.22 0.19 -9.15
CA PHE A 246 -1.26 0.04 -10.60
C PHE A 246 -2.60 0.46 -11.21
N GLY A 247 -3.72 0.15 -10.55
CA GLY A 247 -5.04 0.54 -11.04
C GLY A 247 -5.21 2.06 -11.09
N LEU A 248 -4.81 2.74 -10.00
CA LEU A 248 -4.84 4.19 -9.93
C LEU A 248 -3.94 4.88 -10.97
N PHE A 249 -2.73 4.38 -11.21
CA PHE A 249 -1.75 5.06 -12.07
C PHE A 249 -1.80 4.64 -13.55
N TYR A 250 -2.29 3.45 -13.85
CA TYR A 250 -2.41 2.97 -15.24
C TYR A 250 -3.84 3.04 -15.78
N GLN A 251 -4.82 2.55 -15.01
CA GLN A 251 -6.19 2.40 -15.50
C GLN A 251 -6.95 3.73 -15.43
N VAL A 252 -6.90 4.46 -14.32
CA VAL A 252 -7.64 5.73 -14.17
C VAL A 252 -7.21 6.77 -15.21
N PRO A 253 -5.91 6.95 -15.51
CA PRO A 253 -5.45 7.87 -16.55
C PRO A 253 -5.57 7.30 -17.97
N ARG A 254 -6.06 6.06 -18.12
CA ARG A 254 -6.24 5.35 -19.39
C ARG A 254 -4.97 5.29 -20.24
N ASP A 255 -3.82 5.15 -19.59
CA ASP A 255 -2.50 5.18 -20.20
C ASP A 255 -2.27 6.37 -21.18
N SER A 256 -2.83 7.55 -20.86
CA SER A 256 -2.66 8.75 -21.69
C SER A 256 -1.20 9.20 -21.76
N ASN A 257 -0.64 9.27 -22.97
CA ASN A 257 0.74 9.72 -23.22
C ASN A 257 1.00 11.13 -22.68
N SER A 258 0.02 12.03 -22.74
CA SER A 258 0.16 13.39 -22.21
C SER A 258 0.43 13.40 -20.70
N LEU A 259 -0.03 12.37 -19.98
CA LEU A 259 0.08 12.27 -18.53
C LEU A 259 1.31 11.50 -18.05
N TYR A 260 2.10 10.96 -18.97
CA TYR A 260 3.24 10.09 -18.70
C TYR A 260 4.15 10.62 -17.58
N ASN A 261 4.48 11.92 -17.60
CA ASN A 261 5.37 12.52 -16.60
C ASN A 261 4.85 12.44 -15.16
N VAL A 262 3.53 12.34 -14.97
CA VAL A 262 2.89 12.35 -13.64
C VAL A 262 2.24 11.01 -13.25
N THR A 263 2.04 10.10 -14.21
CA THR A 263 1.40 8.79 -13.97
C THR A 263 2.37 7.63 -14.04
N TYR A 264 3.55 7.81 -14.63
CA TYR A 264 4.52 6.72 -14.76
C TYR A 264 5.21 6.46 -13.40
N THR A 265 4.84 5.34 -12.78
CA THR A 265 5.36 4.83 -11.50
C THR A 265 6.01 3.46 -11.70
N LEU A 266 6.65 2.94 -10.65
CA LEU A 266 7.50 1.74 -10.74
C LEU A 266 6.71 0.52 -11.22
N ASP A 267 5.51 0.26 -10.69
CA ASP A 267 4.70 -0.89 -11.14
C ASP A 267 4.13 -0.68 -12.56
N VAL A 268 3.87 0.56 -12.97
CA VAL A 268 3.47 0.86 -14.35
C VAL A 268 4.64 0.58 -15.30
N PHE A 269 5.86 0.97 -14.93
CA PHE A 269 7.07 0.62 -15.67
C PHE A 269 7.27 -0.89 -15.78
N VAL A 270 7.21 -1.62 -14.66
CA VAL A 270 7.35 -3.09 -14.63
C VAL A 270 6.31 -3.72 -15.55
N TYR A 271 5.05 -3.29 -15.48
CA TYR A 271 3.98 -3.80 -16.35
C TYR A 271 4.26 -3.53 -17.84
N LYS A 272 4.59 -2.29 -18.22
CA LYS A 272 4.88 -1.96 -19.63
C LYS A 272 6.07 -2.77 -20.15
N GLN A 273 7.12 -2.91 -19.35
CA GLN A 273 8.31 -3.65 -19.72
C GLN A 273 8.07 -5.16 -19.85
N LEU A 274 7.13 -5.72 -19.08
CA LEU A 274 6.65 -7.10 -19.27
C LEU A 274 5.91 -7.25 -20.60
N MET A 275 5.05 -6.28 -20.95
CA MET A 275 4.27 -6.30 -22.21
C MET A 275 5.14 -6.08 -23.45
N SER A 276 6.26 -5.36 -23.34
CA SER A 276 7.21 -5.11 -24.43
C SER A 276 8.24 -6.23 -24.66
N SER A 277 8.02 -7.45 -24.14
CA SER A 277 8.94 -8.61 -24.27
C SER A 277 10.34 -8.42 -23.68
N THR A 278 10.47 -7.46 -22.76
CA THR A 278 11.71 -7.09 -22.09
C THR A 278 11.70 -7.53 -20.63
N THR A 279 11.29 -8.78 -20.41
CA THR A 279 11.03 -9.37 -19.09
C THR A 279 12.21 -9.28 -18.14
N GLY A 280 13.45 -9.44 -18.62
CA GLY A 280 14.66 -9.32 -17.79
C GLY A 280 14.78 -7.96 -17.07
N MET A 281 14.43 -6.88 -17.77
CA MET A 281 14.46 -5.53 -17.20
C MET A 281 13.30 -5.29 -16.24
N ALA A 282 12.11 -5.80 -16.55
CA ALA A 282 10.97 -5.76 -15.63
C ALA A 282 11.28 -6.49 -14.32
N SER A 283 11.87 -7.68 -14.41
CA SER A 283 12.32 -8.46 -13.24
C SER A 283 13.42 -7.73 -12.46
N ALA A 284 14.36 -7.05 -13.13
CA ALA A 284 15.37 -6.24 -12.46
C ALA A 284 14.77 -5.07 -11.68
N ALA A 285 13.80 -4.35 -12.25
CA ALA A 285 13.08 -3.30 -11.54
C ALA A 285 12.28 -3.83 -10.35
N ALA A 286 11.55 -4.93 -10.53
CA ALA A 286 10.82 -5.58 -9.43
C ALA A 286 11.75 -6.11 -8.32
N PHE A 287 12.96 -6.56 -8.67
CA PHE A 287 13.98 -6.93 -7.70
C PHE A 287 14.47 -5.71 -6.90
N VAL A 288 14.81 -4.61 -7.58
CA VAL A 288 15.21 -3.35 -6.92
C VAL A 288 14.11 -2.85 -6.00
N GLN A 289 12.85 -2.85 -6.46
CA GLN A 289 11.66 -2.52 -5.67
C GLN A 289 11.58 -3.35 -4.38
N SER A 290 11.73 -4.67 -4.49
CA SER A 290 11.62 -5.60 -3.36
C SER A 290 12.76 -5.41 -2.34
N VAL A 291 13.99 -5.26 -2.82
CA VAL A 291 15.17 -5.02 -1.97
C VAL A 291 15.06 -3.66 -1.27
N ALA A 292 14.69 -2.62 -2.01
CA ALA A 292 14.54 -1.27 -1.44
C ALA A 292 13.41 -1.22 -0.41
N GLY A 293 12.27 -1.88 -0.68
CA GLY A 293 11.16 -2.03 0.26
C GLY A 293 11.55 -2.79 1.54
N CYS A 294 12.35 -3.85 1.41
CA CYS A 294 12.89 -4.60 2.55
C CYS A 294 13.83 -3.71 3.41
N ILE A 295 14.69 -2.93 2.78
CA ILE A 295 15.57 -2.00 3.49
C ILE A 295 14.74 -0.93 4.22
N THR A 296 13.74 -0.33 3.57
CA THR A 296 12.92 0.72 4.20
C THR A 296 12.07 0.20 5.35
N ILE A 297 11.48 -1.00 5.26
CA ILE A 297 10.71 -1.57 6.38
C ILE A 297 11.61 -1.90 7.57
N LEU A 298 12.79 -2.47 7.34
CA LEU A 298 13.74 -2.79 8.41
C LEU A 298 14.24 -1.53 9.10
N LEU A 299 14.55 -0.48 8.34
CA LEU A 299 14.94 0.83 8.88
C LEU A 299 13.80 1.47 9.67
N ALA A 300 12.58 1.49 9.13
CA ALA A 300 11.42 2.05 9.81
C ALA A 300 11.16 1.33 11.14
N ASN A 301 11.19 0.00 11.14
CA ASN A 301 11.02 -0.79 12.35
C ASN A 301 12.16 -0.59 13.36
N ALA A 302 13.41 -0.49 12.90
CA ALA A 302 14.56 -0.21 13.78
C ALA A 302 14.44 1.17 14.45
N VAL A 303 13.97 2.19 13.72
CA VAL A 303 13.69 3.52 14.25
C VAL A 303 12.58 3.46 15.30
N VAL A 304 11.46 2.80 14.99
CA VAL A 304 10.34 2.63 15.93
C VAL A 304 10.80 1.91 17.19
N ARG A 305 11.51 0.79 17.06
CA ARG A 305 12.03 0.00 18.20
C ARG A 305 12.94 0.79 19.12
N LYS A 306 13.61 1.83 18.61
CA LYS A 306 14.43 2.72 19.43
C LYS A 306 13.60 3.72 20.24
N VAL A 307 12.45 4.15 19.70
CA VAL A 307 11.56 5.15 20.32
C VAL A 307 10.52 4.48 21.24
N ASP A 308 9.89 3.41 20.77
CA ASP A 308 8.85 2.65 21.47
C ASP A 308 9.07 1.14 21.22
N ARG A 309 9.66 0.45 22.20
CA ARG A 309 9.98 -0.98 22.09
C ARG A 309 8.75 -1.87 22.07
N GLU A 310 7.64 -1.44 22.68
CA GLU A 310 6.42 -2.25 22.77
C GLU A 310 5.61 -2.20 21.47
N SER A 311 5.76 -1.12 20.70
CA SER A 311 5.08 -0.94 19.40
C SER A 311 5.89 -1.46 18.20
N ALA A 312 7.08 -2.03 18.41
CA ALA A 312 7.90 -2.61 17.34
C ALA A 312 7.31 -3.94 16.85
N MET A 313 7.24 -4.13 15.52
CA MET A 313 6.66 -5.34 14.93
C MET A 313 7.69 -6.44 14.63
N ILE A 314 8.97 -6.09 14.44
CA ILE A 314 10.09 -6.98 14.09
C ILE A 314 11.23 -6.83 15.12
#